data_AF-A0A7C6LMV7-F1
#
_entry.id   AF-A0A7C6LMV7-F1
#
_cell.length_a   1.000
_cell.length_b   1.000
_cell.length_c   1.000
_cell.angle_alpha   90.00
_cell.angle_beta   90.00
_cell.angle_gamma   90.00
#
_symmetry.space_group_name_H-M   'P 1'
#
loop_
_entity.id
_entity.type
_entity.pdbx_description
1 polymer ?
#
loop_
_entity_poly.entity_id
_entity_poly.type
_entity_poly.pdbx_seq_one_letter_code
_entity_poly.pdbx_strand_id
1 'polypeptide(L)'
;MLIKEAQITDVPANTRLLVDENKYCVVVNGTVIVKGAQTKQMGARSIFRAGGLLYSGEEGCRIIVFGEEQLPENIRQKIIQPPITENHTENCKDPQSVTNNLFYEKKVSCPVCGTSFNSRRVRLSKLKLIKQDPDLRMHYQELNPLLYNVTICPECSYANLNQDFERVSSVRRPLNLNAEKRRSDSKQLTESEMAAENYQLVLQCLEKIGSPADKLARIYLYLAWLYEDSGDETTGREMRQKALTYYKKAYSTSSAINSSQLHQITYLIAELSSQLGNKKDAYDFFQRLIREKDAAPWLVKLARERLYDLRKRV
;
A
#
# COMPACT_ATOMS: atom_id res chain seq x y z
N MET A 1 32.32 -12.56 13.30
CA MET A 1 31.95 -11.16 13.62
C MET A 1 31.61 -10.47 12.30
N LEU A 2 30.69 -9.49 12.30
CA LEU A 2 30.18 -8.71 11.15
C LEU A 2 28.90 -9.23 10.44
N ILE A 3 27.88 -9.61 11.23
CA ILE A 3 26.47 -9.27 10.93
C ILE A 3 25.95 -8.30 12.01
N LYS A 4 26.83 -7.78 12.88
CA LYS A 4 26.43 -6.96 14.04
C LYS A 4 25.92 -5.56 13.66
N GLU A 5 26.16 -5.11 12.42
CA GLU A 5 25.72 -3.79 11.93
C GLU A 5 24.71 -3.88 10.78
N ALA A 6 24.36 -5.08 10.32
CA ALA A 6 23.42 -5.21 9.21
C ALA A 6 21.98 -5.09 9.75
N GLN A 7 21.28 -4.02 9.37
CA GLN A 7 19.90 -3.78 9.78
C GLN A 7 18.97 -4.81 9.14
N ILE A 8 18.30 -5.60 9.98
CA ILE A 8 17.19 -6.46 9.55
C ILE A 8 16.03 -5.53 9.19
N THR A 9 15.51 -5.66 7.98
CA THR A 9 14.31 -4.94 7.54
C THR A 9 13.14 -5.91 7.52
N ASP A 10 12.11 -5.62 8.32
CA ASP A 10 10.82 -6.28 8.22
C ASP A 10 10.06 -5.69 7.02
N VAL A 11 9.85 -6.50 6.00
CA VAL A 11 9.20 -6.08 4.74
C VAL A 11 7.73 -6.50 4.81
N PRO A 12 6.78 -5.55 4.75
CA PRO A 12 5.37 -5.88 4.72
C PRO A 12 5.01 -6.69 3.47
N ALA A 13 3.94 -7.46 3.54
CA ALA A 13 3.50 -8.26 2.41
C ALA A 13 3.08 -7.39 1.21
N ASN A 14 3.33 -7.90 0.01
CA ASN A 14 3.12 -7.20 -1.26
C ASN A 14 3.94 -5.91 -1.41
N THR A 15 5.06 -5.80 -0.70
CA THR A 15 5.92 -4.61 -0.78
C THR A 15 6.99 -4.79 -1.82
N ARG A 16 7.18 -3.73 -2.61
CA ARG A 16 8.23 -3.61 -3.60
C ARG A 16 9.42 -2.85 -2.98
N LEU A 17 10.62 -3.39 -3.12
CA LEU A 17 11.87 -2.80 -2.66
C LEU A 17 12.86 -2.70 -3.82
N LEU A 18 13.46 -1.52 -4.00
CA LEU A 18 14.53 -1.32 -4.97
C LEU A 18 15.88 -1.49 -4.26
N VAL A 19 16.72 -2.38 -4.79
CA VAL A 19 18.05 -2.64 -4.23
C VAL A 19 19.10 -2.32 -5.30
N ASP A 20 20.08 -1.50 -4.91
CA ASP A 20 21.12 -0.99 -5.80
C ASP A 20 22.01 -2.10 -6.38
N GLU A 21 22.47 -1.86 -7.62
CA GLU A 21 23.40 -2.76 -8.29
C GLU A 21 24.68 -2.88 -7.45
N ASN A 22 25.03 -4.11 -7.04
CA ASN A 22 26.14 -4.50 -6.14
C ASN A 22 25.81 -4.70 -4.65
N LYS A 23 24.53 -4.65 -4.26
CA LYS A 23 24.10 -5.11 -2.93
C LYS A 23 23.72 -6.59 -2.94
N TYR A 24 23.86 -7.24 -1.79
CA TYR A 24 23.45 -8.62 -1.56
C TYR A 24 22.25 -8.65 -0.61
N CYS A 25 21.32 -9.56 -0.87
CA CYS A 25 20.14 -9.76 -0.04
C CYS A 25 20.14 -11.18 0.53
N VAL A 26 19.87 -11.27 1.84
CA VAL A 26 19.62 -12.54 2.53
C VAL A 26 18.19 -12.54 3.02
N VAL A 27 17.43 -13.54 2.59
CA VAL A 27 16.07 -13.77 3.10
C VAL A 27 16.20 -14.55 4.40
N VAL A 28 15.98 -13.90 5.53
CA VAL A 28 16.01 -14.57 6.84
C VAL A 28 14.75 -15.41 7.02
N ASN A 29 13.61 -14.88 6.58
CA ASN A 29 12.31 -15.56 6.63
C ASN A 29 11.40 -15.13 5.47
N GLY A 30 10.55 -16.04 5.01
CA GLY A 30 9.57 -15.83 3.94
C GLY A 30 10.10 -16.08 2.51
N THR A 31 9.33 -15.64 1.52
CA THR A 31 9.71 -15.69 0.11
C THR A 31 9.71 -14.30 -0.52
N VAL A 32 10.75 -14.02 -1.31
CA VAL A 32 10.83 -12.82 -2.16
C VAL A 32 10.95 -13.20 -3.61
N ILE A 33 10.36 -12.38 -4.47
CA ILE A 33 10.49 -12.49 -5.91
C ILE A 33 11.47 -11.41 -6.37
N VAL A 34 12.54 -11.84 -7.03
CA VAL A 34 13.62 -10.97 -7.53
C VAL A 34 13.45 -10.79 -9.03
N LYS A 35 13.43 -9.53 -9.49
CA LYS A 35 13.39 -9.17 -10.89
C LYS A 35 14.79 -8.83 -11.38
N GLY A 36 15.45 -9.83 -11.97
CA GLY A 36 16.69 -9.69 -12.76
C GLY A 36 16.44 -9.98 -14.24
N ALA A 37 17.44 -10.49 -14.97
CA ALA A 37 17.28 -10.94 -16.37
C ALA A 37 16.23 -12.07 -16.52
N GLN A 38 15.94 -12.78 -15.45
CA GLN A 38 14.80 -13.70 -15.29
C GLN A 38 14.23 -13.54 -13.88
N THR A 39 12.91 -13.57 -13.76
CA THR A 39 12.23 -13.52 -12.45
C THR A 39 12.46 -14.82 -11.69
N LYS A 40 12.95 -14.73 -10.45
CA LYS A 40 13.25 -15.89 -9.58
C LYS A 40 12.60 -15.73 -8.21
N GLN A 41 12.03 -16.82 -7.70
CA GLN A 41 11.51 -16.90 -6.33
C GLN A 41 12.62 -17.40 -5.41
N MET A 42 12.88 -16.66 -4.32
CA MET A 42 13.92 -16.94 -3.35
C MET A 42 13.28 -17.18 -1.99
N GLY A 43 13.56 -18.34 -1.39
CA GLY A 43 13.01 -18.75 -0.09
C GLY A 43 13.90 -18.36 1.08
N ALA A 44 13.43 -18.67 2.30
CA ALA A 44 14.18 -18.46 3.53
C ALA A 44 15.58 -19.09 3.45
N ARG A 45 16.57 -18.38 4.04
CA ARG A 45 18.01 -18.65 4.02
C ARG A 45 18.69 -18.53 2.65
N SER A 46 17.99 -18.05 1.62
CA SER A 46 18.62 -17.78 0.33
C SER A 46 19.47 -16.50 0.40
N ILE A 47 20.67 -16.57 -0.16
CA ILE A 47 21.58 -15.43 -0.34
C ILE A 47 21.71 -15.19 -1.83
N PHE A 48 21.55 -13.96 -2.29
CA PHE A 48 21.71 -13.63 -3.70
C PHE A 48 22.18 -12.19 -3.91
N ARG A 49 22.84 -11.96 -5.04
CA ARG A 49 23.13 -10.60 -5.51
C ARG A 49 21.83 -9.94 -5.91
N ALA A 50 21.45 -8.90 -5.17
CA ALA A 50 20.26 -8.12 -5.45
C ALA A 50 20.63 -7.04 -6.47
N GLY A 51 20.57 -7.40 -7.75
CA GLY A 51 20.60 -6.43 -8.84
C GLY A 51 19.17 -6.18 -9.31
N GLY A 52 18.55 -5.09 -8.85
CA GLY A 52 17.23 -4.68 -9.32
C GLY A 52 16.13 -4.81 -8.26
N LEU A 53 14.93 -5.18 -8.72
CA LEU A 53 13.71 -5.03 -7.92
C LEU A 53 13.36 -6.28 -7.12
N LEU A 54 13.06 -6.12 -5.83
CA LEU A 54 12.54 -7.16 -4.96
C LEU A 54 11.05 -6.93 -4.66
N TYR A 55 10.30 -8.03 -4.56
CA TYR A 55 8.91 -8.02 -4.14
C TYR A 55 8.70 -9.08 -3.05
N SER A 56 8.11 -8.70 -1.91
CA SER A 56 7.74 -9.65 -0.86
C SER A 56 6.33 -10.18 -1.06
N GLY A 57 6.16 -11.51 -1.09
CA GLY A 57 4.83 -12.15 -1.13
C GLY A 57 4.20 -12.37 0.25
N GLU A 58 5.02 -12.34 1.31
CA GLU A 58 4.63 -12.77 2.66
C GLU A 58 4.85 -11.65 3.69
N GLU A 59 4.14 -11.72 4.83
CA GLU A 59 4.26 -10.72 5.90
C GLU A 59 5.53 -10.95 6.71
N GLY A 60 6.17 -9.86 7.13
CA GLY A 60 7.35 -9.94 7.98
C GLY A 60 8.49 -10.67 7.27
N CYS A 61 8.57 -10.55 5.94
CA CYS A 61 9.72 -11.04 5.22
C CYS A 61 10.92 -10.24 5.74
N ARG A 62 11.79 -10.93 6.47
CA ARG A 62 12.98 -10.32 7.04
C ARG A 62 14.08 -10.45 6.03
N ILE A 63 14.50 -9.33 5.48
CA ILE A 63 15.65 -9.30 4.61
C ILE A 63 16.78 -8.52 5.25
N ILE A 64 17.99 -8.97 4.96
CA ILE A 64 19.21 -8.24 5.28
C ILE A 64 19.81 -7.81 3.95
N VAL A 65 19.97 -6.50 3.78
CA VAL A 65 20.65 -5.92 2.63
C VAL A 65 22.02 -5.43 3.09
N PHE A 66 23.08 -5.85 2.41
CA PHE A 66 24.46 -5.45 2.72
C PHE A 66 25.29 -5.19 1.47
N GLY A 67 26.35 -4.40 1.62
CA GLY A 67 27.32 -4.10 0.56
C GLY A 67 28.38 -5.19 0.41
N GLU A 68 29.05 -5.23 -0.76
CA GLU A 68 30.11 -6.20 -1.09
C GLU A 68 31.28 -6.19 -0.09
N GLU A 69 31.56 -5.04 0.52
CA GLU A 69 32.63 -4.84 1.51
C GLU A 69 32.37 -5.52 2.87
N GLN A 70 31.13 -5.95 3.14
CA GLN A 70 30.73 -6.58 4.40
C GLN A 70 30.71 -8.13 4.35
N LEU A 71 31.14 -8.73 3.24
CA LEU A 71 31.20 -10.19 3.06
C LEU A 71 32.54 -10.78 3.49
N PRO A 72 32.58 -11.74 4.45
CA PRO A 72 33.77 -12.54 4.71
C PRO A 72 34.16 -13.36 3.47
N GLU A 73 35.47 -13.53 3.21
CA GLU A 73 36.02 -14.32 2.09
C GLU A 73 35.41 -15.74 1.99
N ASN A 74 35.02 -16.29 3.15
CA ASN A 74 34.46 -17.64 3.31
C ASN A 74 33.02 -17.77 2.75
N ILE A 75 32.27 -16.66 2.63
CA ILE A 75 30.91 -16.64 2.05
C ILE A 75 30.97 -16.38 0.54
N ARG A 76 32.00 -15.68 0.04
CA ARG A 76 32.25 -15.52 -1.41
C ARG A 76 32.36 -16.87 -2.13
N GLN A 77 32.85 -17.90 -1.45
CA GLN A 77 32.98 -19.26 -2.00
C GLN A 77 31.74 -20.15 -1.81
N LYS A 78 30.77 -19.77 -0.96
CA LYS A 78 29.54 -20.55 -0.68
C LYS A 78 28.33 -20.17 -1.55
N ILE A 79 28.53 -19.37 -2.60
CA ILE A 79 27.48 -18.88 -3.52
C ILE A 79 26.85 -20.00 -4.38
N ILE A 80 27.27 -21.26 -4.22
CA ILE A 80 26.70 -22.39 -4.96
C ILE A 80 26.40 -23.53 -3.97
N GLN A 81 25.10 -23.80 -3.79
CA GLN A 81 24.43 -24.94 -3.12
C GLN A 81 23.79 -24.68 -1.74
N PRO A 82 22.51 -25.09 -1.56
CA PRO A 82 21.82 -25.06 -0.27
C PRO A 82 22.21 -26.30 0.57
N PRO A 83 22.36 -26.19 1.90
CA PRO A 83 22.38 -27.37 2.75
C PRO A 83 21.01 -27.66 3.36
N ILE A 84 20.65 -28.95 3.33
CA ILE A 84 19.45 -29.59 3.88
C ILE A 84 19.74 -30.10 5.30
N THR A 85 18.68 -30.12 6.16
CA THR A 85 18.45 -30.90 7.42
C THR A 85 19.37 -30.63 8.63
N GLU A 86 18.98 -30.71 9.91
CA GLU A 86 17.76 -31.13 10.62
C GLU A 86 17.80 -30.66 12.11
N ASN A 87 16.60 -30.59 12.73
CA ASN A 87 16.25 -30.78 14.14
C ASN A 87 16.87 -29.90 15.26
N HIS A 88 16.00 -29.21 16.02
CA HIS A 88 15.84 -29.44 17.47
C HIS A 88 14.47 -28.88 17.93
N THR A 89 13.68 -29.77 18.53
CA THR A 89 12.49 -29.48 19.31
C THR A 89 12.85 -28.73 20.59
N GLU A 90 12.18 -27.63 20.89
CA GLU A 90 11.88 -27.24 22.27
C GLU A 90 10.73 -26.25 22.35
N ASN A 91 9.91 -26.48 23.36
CA ASN A 91 8.55 -25.98 23.55
C ASN A 91 8.61 -24.59 24.20
N CYS A 92 8.27 -23.54 23.45
CA CYS A 92 7.93 -22.23 23.99
C CYS A 92 6.71 -21.70 23.23
N LYS A 93 5.65 -21.33 23.97
CA LYS A 93 4.45 -20.72 23.40
C LYS A 93 4.82 -19.42 22.69
N ASP A 94 4.82 -19.48 21.37
CA ASP A 94 5.30 -18.43 20.47
C ASP A 94 4.24 -17.30 20.33
N PRO A 95 4.62 -16.02 20.48
CA PRO A 95 3.76 -14.88 20.12
C PRO A 95 3.31 -14.90 18.64
N GLN A 96 3.96 -15.71 17.80
CA GLN A 96 3.69 -15.90 16.38
C GLN A 96 2.33 -16.57 16.05
N SER A 97 1.64 -17.12 17.03
CA SER A 97 0.32 -17.77 16.81
C SER A 97 -0.86 -16.80 16.68
N VAL A 98 -0.69 -15.53 17.06
CA VAL A 98 -1.78 -14.53 17.04
C VAL A 98 -1.83 -13.76 15.71
N THR A 99 -0.68 -13.45 15.11
CA THR A 99 -0.59 -12.68 13.85
C THR A 99 -1.01 -13.51 12.63
N ASN A 100 -0.78 -14.83 12.62
CA ASN A 100 -1.09 -15.69 11.48
C ASN A 100 -2.60 -15.81 11.17
N ASN A 101 -3.47 -15.42 12.11
CA ASN A 101 -4.93 -15.40 11.90
C ASN A 101 -5.43 -14.09 11.27
N LEU A 102 -4.62 -13.03 11.25
CA LEU A 102 -5.02 -11.73 10.68
C LEU A 102 -4.91 -11.70 9.15
N PHE A 103 -4.16 -12.62 8.55
CA PHE A 103 -3.88 -12.63 7.12
C PHE A 103 -4.27 -13.93 6.44
N TYR A 104 -4.68 -13.84 5.18
CA TYR A 104 -4.94 -14.98 4.31
C TYR A 104 -4.23 -14.82 2.97
N GLU A 105 -3.91 -15.94 2.34
CA GLU A 105 -3.45 -15.93 0.96
C GLU A 105 -4.63 -15.98 0.00
N LYS A 106 -4.56 -15.17 -1.04
CA LYS A 106 -5.45 -15.25 -2.19
C LYS A 106 -4.61 -15.46 -3.44
N LYS A 107 -4.88 -16.55 -4.17
CA LYS A 107 -4.36 -16.72 -5.52
C LYS A 107 -5.00 -15.68 -6.43
N VAL A 108 -4.19 -14.88 -7.12
CA VAL A 108 -4.62 -13.82 -8.03
C VAL A 108 -3.97 -14.00 -9.39
N SER A 109 -4.68 -13.65 -10.46
CA SER A 109 -4.12 -13.60 -11.81
C SER A 109 -3.99 -12.15 -12.27
N CYS A 110 -2.81 -11.79 -12.79
CA CYS A 110 -2.58 -10.45 -13.31
C CYS A 110 -3.38 -10.23 -14.61
N PRO A 111 -4.29 -9.23 -14.70
CA PRO A 111 -5.07 -8.99 -15.92
C PRO A 111 -4.26 -8.38 -17.07
N VAL A 112 -2.99 -8.03 -16.83
CA VAL A 112 -2.10 -7.40 -17.82
C VAL A 112 -1.16 -8.41 -18.48
N CYS A 113 -0.51 -9.28 -17.68
CA CYS A 113 0.48 -10.25 -18.18
C CYS A 113 0.10 -11.72 -17.97
N GLY A 114 -1.03 -12.01 -17.30
CA GLY A 114 -1.51 -13.37 -17.05
C GLY A 114 -0.82 -14.13 -15.91
N THR A 115 0.27 -13.59 -15.35
CA THR A 115 1.00 -14.24 -14.25
C THR A 115 0.09 -14.50 -13.05
N SER A 116 0.09 -15.75 -12.58
CA SER A 116 -0.63 -16.16 -11.37
C SER A 116 0.33 -16.22 -10.19
N PHE A 117 -0.06 -15.61 -9.07
CA PHE A 117 0.75 -15.58 -7.85
C PHE A 117 -0.16 -15.52 -6.62
N ASN A 118 0.39 -15.82 -5.44
CA ASN A 118 -0.33 -15.65 -4.18
C ASN A 118 -0.09 -14.23 -3.66
N SER A 119 -1.18 -13.54 -3.31
CA SER A 119 -1.16 -12.24 -2.65
C SER A 119 -1.71 -12.39 -1.24
N ARG A 120 -0.95 -11.94 -0.25
CA ARG A 120 -1.37 -11.93 1.15
C ARG A 120 -2.30 -10.76 1.41
N ARG A 121 -3.42 -11.01 2.08
CA ARG A 121 -4.47 -10.03 2.33
C ARG A 121 -4.88 -10.04 3.79
N VAL A 122 -5.26 -8.87 4.29
CA VAL A 122 -5.78 -8.71 5.64
C VAL A 122 -7.21 -9.22 5.73
N ARG A 123 -7.50 -10.04 6.74
CA ARG A 123 -8.86 -10.44 7.13
C ARG A 123 -9.49 -9.29 7.92
N LEU A 124 -10.13 -8.35 7.22
CA LEU A 124 -10.79 -7.20 7.86
C LEU A 124 -11.80 -7.61 8.95
N SER A 125 -12.45 -8.78 8.81
CA SER A 125 -13.39 -9.32 9.80
C SER A 125 -12.75 -9.74 11.14
N LYS A 126 -11.42 -9.83 11.20
CA LYS A 126 -10.66 -10.15 12.41
C LYS A 126 -10.14 -8.89 13.11
N LEU A 127 -10.34 -7.72 12.51
CA LEU A 127 -9.86 -6.47 13.06
C LEU A 127 -10.95 -5.75 13.84
N LYS A 128 -10.59 -5.17 14.98
CA LYS A 128 -11.49 -4.38 15.79
C LYS A 128 -11.36 -2.91 15.46
N LEU A 129 -12.44 -2.30 14.97
CA LEU A 129 -12.50 -0.87 14.70
C LEU A 129 -12.42 -0.08 16.02
N ILE A 130 -11.44 0.81 16.13
CA ILE A 130 -11.26 1.73 17.27
C ILE A 130 -12.03 3.02 17.01
N LYS A 131 -11.77 3.64 15.85
CA LYS A 131 -12.34 4.93 15.50
C LYS A 131 -12.43 5.09 13.99
N GLN A 132 -13.27 6.03 13.58
CA GLN A 132 -13.31 6.54 12.22
C GLN A 132 -13.03 8.04 12.26
N ASP A 133 -12.06 8.50 11.48
CA ASP A 133 -11.79 9.93 11.34
C ASP A 133 -12.85 10.59 10.46
N PRO A 134 -12.99 11.93 10.54
CA PRO A 134 -13.97 12.66 9.74
C PRO A 134 -13.87 12.43 8.23
N ASP A 135 -12.69 12.14 7.69
CA ASP A 135 -12.47 11.84 6.26
C ASP A 135 -12.69 10.36 5.91
N LEU A 136 -13.41 9.64 6.78
CA LEU A 136 -13.76 8.22 6.65
C LEU A 136 -12.58 7.25 6.83
N ARG A 137 -11.40 7.71 7.27
CA ARG A 137 -10.29 6.82 7.62
C ARG A 137 -10.67 5.93 8.80
N MET A 138 -10.59 4.62 8.61
CA MET A 138 -10.85 3.64 9.68
C MET A 138 -9.55 3.24 10.38
N HIS A 139 -9.55 3.31 11.70
CA HIS A 139 -8.43 2.89 12.54
C HIS A 139 -8.79 1.61 13.29
N TYR A 140 -7.91 0.62 13.24
CA TYR A 140 -8.11 -0.68 13.84
C TYR A 140 -7.07 -0.94 14.93
N GLN A 141 -7.40 -1.83 15.87
CA GLN A 141 -6.55 -2.10 17.02
C GLN A 141 -5.31 -2.92 16.69
N GLU A 142 -5.44 -3.92 15.82
CA GLU A 142 -4.39 -4.91 15.62
C GLU A 142 -3.36 -4.46 14.58
N LEU A 143 -3.82 -3.92 13.45
CA LEU A 143 -2.95 -3.39 12.38
C LEU A 143 -3.71 -2.41 11.48
N ASN A 144 -2.99 -1.57 10.75
CA ASN A 144 -3.56 -0.68 9.74
C ASN A 144 -3.70 -1.41 8.37
N PRO A 145 -4.92 -1.71 7.89
CA PRO A 145 -5.10 -2.41 6.62
C PRO A 145 -4.61 -1.63 5.41
N LEU A 146 -4.50 -0.29 5.53
CA LEU A 146 -4.04 0.58 4.45
C LEU A 146 -2.65 0.19 3.96
N LEU A 147 -1.78 -0.26 4.87
CA LEU A 147 -0.41 -0.69 4.57
C LEU A 147 -0.35 -1.91 3.65
N TYR A 148 -1.41 -2.73 3.63
CA TYR A 148 -1.47 -4.03 2.95
C TYR A 148 -2.53 -4.10 1.85
N ASN A 149 -3.15 -2.96 1.50
CA ASN A 149 -4.29 -2.94 0.58
C ASN A 149 -3.91 -2.79 -0.91
N VAL A 150 -2.63 -2.95 -1.24
CA VAL A 150 -2.12 -2.93 -2.61
C VAL A 150 -1.62 -4.31 -3.01
N THR A 151 -2.02 -4.76 -4.20
CA THR A 151 -1.44 -5.93 -4.87
C THR A 151 -0.57 -5.43 -6.02
N ILE A 152 0.64 -5.96 -6.15
CA ILE A 152 1.57 -5.65 -7.24
C ILE A 152 1.92 -6.94 -7.97
N CYS A 153 1.84 -6.92 -9.29
CA CYS A 153 2.31 -8.03 -10.11
C CYS A 153 3.86 -8.08 -10.08
N PRO A 154 4.46 -9.23 -9.72
CA PRO A 154 5.91 -9.34 -9.67
C PRO A 154 6.57 -9.20 -11.05
N GLU A 155 5.88 -9.61 -12.12
CA GLU A 155 6.42 -9.59 -13.48
C GLU A 155 6.32 -8.19 -14.12
N CYS A 156 5.10 -7.70 -14.32
CA CYS A 156 4.85 -6.47 -15.06
C CYS A 156 4.72 -5.22 -14.18
N SER A 157 4.84 -5.35 -12.85
CA SER A 157 4.66 -4.25 -11.89
C SER A 157 3.30 -3.54 -11.96
N TYR A 158 2.29 -4.13 -12.61
CA TYR A 158 0.92 -3.66 -12.51
C TYR A 158 0.48 -3.66 -11.04
N ALA A 159 0.02 -2.52 -10.54
CA ALA A 159 -0.43 -2.37 -9.17
C ALA A 159 -1.86 -1.83 -9.12
N ASN A 160 -2.65 -2.35 -8.19
CA ASN A 160 -3.96 -1.81 -7.87
C ASN A 160 -4.36 -2.17 -6.43
N LEU A 161 -5.48 -1.63 -5.96
CA LEU A 161 -6.08 -2.05 -4.70
C LEU A 161 -6.47 -3.54 -4.76
N ASN A 162 -6.35 -4.24 -3.63
CA ASN A 162 -6.62 -5.68 -3.54
C ASN A 162 -8.00 -6.08 -4.12
N GLN A 163 -9.02 -5.26 -3.90
CA GLN A 163 -10.38 -5.51 -4.38
C GLN A 163 -10.57 -5.24 -5.88
N ASP A 164 -9.72 -4.40 -6.47
CA ASP A 164 -9.85 -3.91 -7.85
C ASP A 164 -8.77 -4.45 -8.80
N PHE A 165 -7.80 -5.20 -8.26
CA PHE A 165 -6.67 -5.76 -9.00
C PHE A 165 -7.09 -6.59 -10.23
N GLU A 166 -8.07 -7.47 -10.08
CA GLU A 166 -8.53 -8.35 -11.18
C GLU A 166 -9.66 -7.72 -12.00
N ARG A 167 -10.17 -6.55 -11.59
CA ARG A 167 -11.38 -5.91 -12.18
C ARG A 167 -11.09 -4.97 -13.34
N VAL A 168 -9.84 -4.89 -13.80
CA VAL A 168 -9.49 -4.05 -14.94
C VAL A 168 -9.64 -4.89 -16.21
N SER A 169 -10.43 -4.39 -17.16
CA SER A 169 -10.54 -4.97 -18.50
C SER A 169 -9.15 -5.04 -19.12
N SER A 170 -8.72 -6.26 -19.52
CA SER A 170 -7.42 -6.59 -20.09
C SER A 170 -6.75 -5.41 -20.80
N VAL A 171 -5.86 -4.72 -20.08
CA VAL A 171 -5.14 -3.57 -20.62
C VAL A 171 -4.12 -4.12 -21.60
N ARG A 172 -4.40 -3.98 -22.90
CA ARG A 172 -3.54 -4.49 -23.98
C ARG A 172 -2.24 -3.69 -24.18
N ARG A 173 -1.82 -2.88 -23.21
CA ARG A 173 -0.63 -2.02 -23.33
C ARG A 173 0.40 -2.37 -22.28
N PRO A 174 1.69 -2.45 -22.65
CA PRO A 174 2.75 -2.57 -21.68
C PRO A 174 2.74 -1.34 -20.78
N LEU A 175 2.57 -1.57 -19.48
CA LEU A 175 2.79 -0.57 -18.47
C LEU A 175 4.31 -0.40 -18.36
N ASN A 176 4.91 0.39 -19.26
CA ASN A 176 6.33 0.79 -19.16
C ASN A 176 6.52 1.71 -17.95
N LEU A 177 6.37 1.14 -16.75
CA LEU A 177 6.53 1.84 -15.48
C LEU A 177 8.02 2.01 -15.29
N ASN A 178 8.52 3.22 -15.54
CA ASN A 178 9.88 3.64 -15.20
C ASN A 178 9.99 3.67 -13.69
N ALA A 179 10.12 2.49 -13.11
CA ALA A 179 10.20 2.34 -11.67
C ALA A 179 11.66 2.37 -11.18
N GLU A 180 12.55 2.88 -12.04
CA GLU A 180 13.96 3.21 -11.80
C GLU A 180 14.14 4.58 -11.15
N LYS A 181 13.13 5.46 -11.21
CA LYS A 181 13.24 6.77 -10.55
C LYS A 181 12.69 6.70 -9.14
N ARG A 182 13.61 6.40 -8.22
CA ARG A 182 13.91 7.12 -6.96
C ARG A 182 14.35 6.12 -5.90
N ARG A 183 15.66 6.03 -5.66
CA ARG A 183 16.23 6.41 -4.37
C ARG A 183 17.75 6.33 -4.41
N SER A 184 18.35 7.40 -3.87
CA SER A 184 19.72 7.42 -3.41
C SER A 184 19.88 6.32 -2.36
N ASP A 185 20.99 5.60 -2.48
CA ASP A 185 21.55 4.72 -1.48
C ASP A 185 21.31 5.21 -0.04
N SER A 186 20.98 4.27 0.86
CA SER A 186 21.22 4.29 2.32
C SER A 186 20.10 4.62 3.33
N LYS A 187 18.83 4.90 2.96
CA LYS A 187 17.76 5.10 3.97
C LYS A 187 16.79 3.92 4.09
N GLN A 188 16.76 3.28 5.26
CA GLN A 188 15.72 2.32 5.65
C GLN A 188 14.38 3.06 5.81
N LEU A 189 13.32 2.50 5.24
CA LEU A 189 12.01 3.13 5.17
C LEU A 189 11.11 2.62 6.28
N THR A 190 10.21 3.49 6.74
CA THR A 190 9.06 3.09 7.55
C THR A 190 8.04 2.29 6.73
N GLU A 191 7.19 1.50 7.39
CA GLU A 191 6.10 0.78 6.73
C GLU A 191 5.17 1.73 5.95
N SER A 192 4.89 2.92 6.50
CA SER A 192 4.08 3.96 5.85
C SER A 192 4.73 4.51 4.58
N GLU A 193 6.04 4.76 4.60
CA GLU A 193 6.80 5.20 3.42
C GLU A 193 6.82 4.12 2.33
N MET A 194 6.98 2.85 2.70
CA MET A 194 6.92 1.71 1.78
C MET A 194 5.52 1.56 1.16
N ALA A 195 4.48 1.65 2.00
CA ALA A 195 3.11 1.64 1.52
C ALA A 195 2.85 2.81 0.56
N ALA A 196 3.32 4.02 0.88
CA ALA A 196 3.15 5.19 0.03
C ALA A 196 3.73 4.97 -1.38
N GLU A 197 4.90 4.33 -1.51
CA GLU A 197 5.45 3.96 -2.82
C GLU A 197 4.57 2.98 -3.58
N ASN A 198 4.02 1.98 -2.89
CA ASN A 198 3.08 1.04 -3.51
C ASN A 198 1.85 1.79 -4.05
N TYR A 199 1.30 2.75 -3.30
CA TYR A 199 0.19 3.57 -3.77
C TYR A 199 0.56 4.54 -4.89
N GLN A 200 1.79 5.07 -4.91
CA GLN A 200 2.28 5.84 -6.06
C GLN A 200 2.35 4.98 -7.33
N LEU A 201 2.77 3.72 -7.21
CA LEU A 201 2.74 2.78 -8.33
C LEU A 201 1.32 2.48 -8.80
N VAL A 202 0.37 2.32 -7.87
CA VAL A 202 -1.07 2.21 -8.19
C VAL A 202 -1.53 3.44 -8.96
N LEU A 203 -1.21 4.64 -8.49
CA LEU A 203 -1.60 5.88 -9.14
C LEU A 203 -1.10 5.94 -10.59
N GLN A 204 0.19 5.62 -10.82
CA GLN A 204 0.76 5.55 -12.17
C GLN A 204 0.04 4.52 -13.06
N CYS A 205 -0.32 3.36 -12.51
CA CYS A 205 -1.08 2.35 -13.24
C CYS A 205 -2.48 2.86 -13.60
N LEU A 206 -3.20 3.44 -12.64
CA LEU A 206 -4.55 3.96 -12.86
C LEU A 206 -4.58 5.10 -13.88
N GLU A 207 -3.61 6.02 -13.83
CA GLU A 207 -3.47 7.11 -14.80
C GLU A 207 -3.23 6.57 -16.22
N LYS A 208 -2.31 5.61 -16.39
CA LYS A 208 -2.02 5.00 -17.70
C LYS A 208 -3.20 4.24 -18.29
N ILE A 209 -4.03 3.65 -17.44
CA ILE A 209 -5.22 2.89 -17.83
C ILE A 209 -6.39 3.83 -18.13
N GLY A 210 -6.29 5.12 -17.77
CA GLY A 210 -7.39 6.08 -17.92
C GLY A 210 -8.52 5.79 -16.94
N SER A 211 -8.18 5.42 -15.70
CA SER A 211 -9.17 5.09 -14.69
C SER A 211 -10.04 6.30 -14.31
N PRO A 212 -11.32 6.08 -13.92
CA PRO A 212 -12.21 7.13 -13.44
C PRO A 212 -11.62 8.00 -12.33
N ALA A 213 -12.02 9.27 -12.30
CA ALA A 213 -11.47 10.27 -11.40
C ALA A 213 -11.67 9.94 -9.91
N ASP A 214 -12.77 9.27 -9.54
CA ASP A 214 -13.05 8.83 -8.17
C ASP A 214 -12.03 7.79 -7.68
N LYS A 215 -11.54 6.92 -8.58
CA LYS A 215 -10.48 5.95 -8.24
C LYS A 215 -9.17 6.67 -7.97
N LEU A 216 -8.79 7.64 -8.80
CA LEU A 216 -7.58 8.46 -8.59
C LEU A 216 -7.68 9.26 -7.29
N ALA A 217 -8.83 9.89 -7.03
CA ALA A 217 -9.07 10.67 -5.81
C ALA A 217 -8.87 9.84 -4.54
N ARG A 218 -9.36 8.59 -4.55
CA ARG A 218 -9.21 7.65 -3.44
C ARG A 218 -7.74 7.34 -3.16
N ILE A 219 -6.94 7.10 -4.20
CA ILE A 219 -5.50 6.83 -4.04
C ILE A 219 -4.77 8.06 -3.48
N TYR A 220 -5.09 9.27 -3.94
CA TYR A 220 -4.52 10.48 -3.36
C TYR A 220 -4.89 10.66 -1.88
N LEU A 221 -6.13 10.33 -1.48
CA LEU A 221 -6.52 10.38 -0.07
C LEU A 221 -5.74 9.37 0.78
N TYR A 222 -5.53 8.17 0.26
CA TYR A 222 -4.70 7.16 0.92
C TYR A 222 -3.23 7.58 1.04
N LEU A 223 -2.67 8.20 -0.01
CA LEU A 223 -1.33 8.79 0.04
C LEU A 223 -1.25 9.90 1.10
N ALA A 224 -2.26 10.76 1.20
CA ALA A 224 -2.31 11.79 2.23
C ALA A 224 -2.17 11.20 3.64
N TRP A 225 -2.97 10.18 3.94
CA TRP A 225 -2.93 9.48 5.23
C TRP A 225 -1.56 8.86 5.51
N LEU A 226 -0.94 8.24 4.51
CA LEU A 226 0.36 7.59 4.68
C LEU A 226 1.50 8.61 4.88
N TYR A 227 1.46 9.75 4.19
CA TYR A 227 2.44 10.82 4.40
C TYR A 227 2.32 11.45 5.78
N GLU A 228 1.09 11.72 6.23
CA GLU A 228 0.82 12.21 7.59
C GLU A 228 1.28 11.21 8.65
N ASP A 229 1.01 9.91 8.45
CA ASP A 229 1.50 8.86 9.36
C ASP A 229 3.04 8.80 9.41
N SER A 230 3.72 9.21 8.34
CA SER A 230 5.18 9.29 8.28
C SER A 230 5.74 10.62 8.82
N GLY A 231 4.88 11.55 9.23
CA GLY A 231 5.23 12.89 9.71
C GLY A 231 5.46 13.93 8.60
N ASP A 232 5.26 13.58 7.32
CA ASP A 232 5.33 14.50 6.19
C ASP A 232 3.97 15.17 5.94
N GLU A 233 3.61 16.07 6.86
CA GLU A 233 2.37 16.85 6.81
C GLU A 233 2.25 17.73 5.55
N THR A 234 3.38 18.18 4.99
CA THR A 234 3.40 19.04 3.80
C THR A 234 2.95 18.25 2.59
N THR A 235 3.60 17.10 2.34
CA THR A 235 3.21 16.22 1.24
C THR A 235 1.81 15.64 1.48
N GLY A 236 1.46 15.31 2.73
CA GLY A 236 0.12 14.90 3.12
C GLY A 236 -0.95 15.90 2.68
N ARG A 237 -0.76 17.18 3.01
CA ARG A 237 -1.67 18.27 2.61
C ARG A 237 -1.76 18.44 1.09
N GLU A 238 -0.65 18.33 0.36
CA GLU A 238 -0.65 18.36 -1.10
C GLU A 238 -1.47 17.21 -1.70
N MET A 239 -1.35 16.00 -1.15
CA MET A 239 -2.13 14.84 -1.58
C MET A 239 -3.62 15.03 -1.27
N ARG A 240 -4.00 15.63 -0.14
CA ARG A 240 -5.40 16.01 0.14
C ARG A 240 -5.94 16.99 -0.89
N GLN A 241 -5.14 17.98 -1.28
CA GLN A 241 -5.53 18.94 -2.31
C GLN A 241 -5.77 18.25 -3.67
N LYS A 242 -4.92 17.30 -4.05
CA LYS A 242 -5.14 16.48 -5.26
C LYS A 242 -6.38 15.59 -5.14
N ALA A 243 -6.59 14.95 -4.00
CA ALA A 243 -7.78 14.14 -3.74
C ALA A 243 -9.06 14.98 -3.91
N LEU A 244 -9.11 16.18 -3.32
CA LEU A 244 -10.23 17.11 -3.46
C LEU A 244 -10.50 17.48 -4.94
N THR A 245 -9.45 17.82 -5.69
CA THR A 245 -9.56 18.16 -7.12
C THR A 245 -10.15 17.00 -7.93
N TYR A 246 -9.68 15.77 -7.73
CA TYR A 246 -10.19 14.60 -8.44
C TYR A 246 -11.59 14.20 -7.99
N TYR A 247 -11.94 14.33 -6.70
CA TYR A 247 -13.31 14.10 -6.25
C TYR A 247 -14.28 15.12 -6.85
N LYS A 248 -13.92 16.42 -6.92
CA LYS A 248 -14.72 17.43 -7.61
C LYS A 248 -14.90 17.11 -9.09
N LYS A 249 -13.85 16.62 -9.76
CA LYS A 249 -13.93 16.13 -11.14
C LYS A 249 -14.88 14.94 -11.28
N ALA A 250 -14.79 13.96 -10.39
CA ALA A 250 -15.69 12.81 -10.40
C ALA A 250 -17.15 13.22 -10.17
N TYR A 251 -17.38 14.18 -9.26
CA TYR A 251 -18.70 14.72 -8.97
C TYR A 251 -19.31 15.45 -10.18
N SER A 252 -18.52 16.21 -10.95
CA SER A 252 -19.00 16.90 -12.15
C SER A 252 -19.25 15.99 -13.34
N THR A 253 -18.55 14.85 -13.42
CA THR A 253 -18.73 13.84 -14.49
C THR A 253 -19.59 12.65 -14.06
N SER A 254 -20.48 12.84 -13.09
CA SER A 254 -21.14 11.79 -12.28
C SER A 254 -22.12 10.85 -13.01
N SER A 255 -22.27 10.94 -14.33
CA SER A 255 -23.26 10.17 -15.11
C SER A 255 -23.11 8.64 -15.03
N ALA A 256 -21.95 8.12 -14.63
CA ALA A 256 -21.67 6.70 -14.46
C ALA A 256 -21.53 6.24 -12.99
N ILE A 257 -21.73 7.14 -12.01
CA ILE A 257 -21.52 6.86 -10.58
C ILE A 257 -22.87 6.54 -9.94
N ASN A 258 -22.97 5.42 -9.21
CA ASN A 258 -24.18 5.09 -8.48
C ASN A 258 -24.45 6.10 -7.34
N SER A 259 -25.70 6.27 -6.92
CA SER A 259 -26.08 7.31 -5.95
C SER A 259 -25.33 7.18 -4.62
N SER A 260 -25.17 5.96 -4.09
CA SER A 260 -24.42 5.72 -2.85
C SER A 260 -22.97 6.19 -2.94
N GLN A 261 -22.29 5.93 -4.06
CA GLN A 261 -20.92 6.36 -4.27
C GLN A 261 -20.84 7.88 -4.45
N LEU A 262 -21.81 8.48 -5.15
CA LEU A 262 -21.91 9.92 -5.30
C LEU A 262 -22.10 10.64 -3.95
N HIS A 263 -22.92 10.08 -3.05
CA HIS A 263 -23.08 10.60 -1.69
C HIS A 263 -21.79 10.58 -0.88
N GLN A 264 -21.03 9.48 -0.94
CA GLN A 264 -19.71 9.40 -0.30
C GLN A 264 -18.73 10.41 -0.88
N ILE A 265 -18.70 10.58 -2.21
CA ILE A 265 -17.87 11.60 -2.87
C ILE A 265 -18.28 13.01 -2.41
N THR A 266 -19.58 13.29 -2.34
CA THR A 266 -20.12 14.58 -1.88
C THR A 266 -19.67 14.89 -0.45
N TYR A 267 -19.74 13.89 0.44
CA TYR A 267 -19.24 13.99 1.81
C TYR A 267 -17.73 14.28 1.85
N LEU A 268 -16.94 13.52 1.08
CA LEU A 268 -15.49 13.68 1.05
C LEU A 268 -15.05 15.03 0.48
N ILE A 269 -15.76 15.57 -0.52
CA ILE A 269 -15.51 16.94 -1.02
C ILE A 269 -15.72 17.95 0.10
N ALA A 270 -16.79 17.79 0.90
CA ALA A 270 -17.09 18.70 1.98
C ALA A 270 -16.02 18.64 3.08
N GLU A 271 -15.67 17.43 3.53
CA GLU A 271 -14.69 17.24 4.60
C GLU A 271 -13.28 17.68 4.18
N LEU A 272 -12.82 17.31 2.98
CA LEU A 272 -11.51 17.74 2.50
C LEU A 272 -11.46 19.25 2.28
N SER A 273 -12.55 19.86 1.78
CA SER A 273 -12.66 21.33 1.71
C SER A 273 -12.52 21.97 3.09
N SER A 274 -13.16 21.41 4.12
CA SER A 274 -13.07 21.88 5.51
C SER A 274 -11.63 21.83 6.03
N GLN A 275 -10.97 20.68 5.87
CA GLN A 275 -9.59 20.45 6.31
C GLN A 275 -8.57 21.36 5.60
N LEU A 276 -8.82 21.67 4.33
CA LEU A 276 -7.97 22.57 3.54
C LEU A 276 -8.26 24.06 3.77
N GLY A 277 -9.27 24.41 4.57
CA GLY A 277 -9.65 25.78 4.90
C GLY A 277 -10.72 26.40 4.00
N ASN A 278 -11.23 25.65 3.01
CA ASN A 278 -12.28 26.07 2.09
C ASN A 278 -13.68 25.94 2.75
N LYS A 279 -13.95 26.78 3.76
CA LYS A 279 -15.18 26.70 4.59
C LYS A 279 -16.48 26.79 3.78
N LYS A 280 -16.51 27.65 2.75
CA LYS A 280 -17.70 27.84 1.90
C LYS A 280 -18.07 26.55 1.16
N ASP A 281 -17.10 25.97 0.45
CA ASP A 281 -17.30 24.71 -0.26
C ASP A 281 -17.69 23.59 0.70
N ALA A 282 -17.04 23.51 1.86
CA ALA A 282 -17.39 22.53 2.88
C ALA A 282 -18.87 22.63 3.28
N TYR A 283 -19.33 23.85 3.60
CA TYR A 283 -20.71 24.12 3.97
C TYR A 283 -21.70 23.72 2.86
N ASP A 284 -21.44 24.16 1.63
CA ASP A 284 -22.34 23.94 0.50
C ASP A 284 -22.50 22.45 0.17
N PHE A 285 -21.40 21.69 0.18
CA PHE A 285 -21.45 20.24 -0.10
C PHE A 285 -22.08 19.44 1.05
N PHE A 286 -21.83 19.78 2.31
CA PHE A 286 -22.53 19.14 3.43
C PHE A 286 -24.04 19.40 3.37
N GLN A 287 -24.46 20.64 3.12
CA GLN A 287 -25.88 20.96 2.98
C GLN A 287 -26.53 20.22 1.83
N ARG A 288 -25.84 20.10 0.69
CA ARG A 288 -26.33 19.34 -0.46
C ARG A 288 -26.58 17.88 -0.09
N LEU A 289 -25.60 17.22 0.52
CA LEU A 289 -25.71 15.83 0.95
C LEU A 289 -26.88 15.61 1.94
N ILE A 290 -27.09 16.53 2.88
CA ILE A 290 -28.17 16.41 3.87
C ILE A 290 -29.57 16.48 3.23
N ARG A 291 -29.70 17.10 2.04
CA ARG A 291 -30.96 17.20 1.30
C ARG A 291 -31.25 15.97 0.43
N GLU A 292 -30.27 15.11 0.18
CA GLU A 292 -30.45 13.89 -0.59
C GLU A 292 -31.29 12.87 0.19
N LYS A 293 -32.41 12.44 -0.40
CA LYS A 293 -33.41 11.60 0.29
C LYS A 293 -32.97 10.14 0.43
N ASP A 294 -32.17 9.64 -0.50
CA ASP A 294 -31.65 8.28 -0.56
C ASP A 294 -30.21 8.17 0.01
N ALA A 295 -29.69 9.25 0.59
CA ALA A 295 -28.40 9.21 1.30
C ALA A 295 -28.50 8.35 2.56
N ALA A 296 -27.45 7.54 2.79
CA ALA A 296 -27.41 6.64 3.94
C ALA A 296 -27.52 7.43 5.27
N PRO A 297 -28.40 7.02 6.21
CA PRO A 297 -28.64 7.79 7.44
C PRO A 297 -27.37 8.06 8.27
N TRP A 298 -26.43 7.11 8.31
CA TRP A 298 -25.17 7.26 9.02
C TRP A 298 -24.29 8.37 8.42
N LEU A 299 -24.30 8.52 7.09
CA LEU A 299 -23.51 9.52 6.38
C LEU A 299 -24.14 10.91 6.54
N VAL A 300 -25.47 11.00 6.49
CA VAL A 300 -26.21 12.25 6.78
C VAL A 300 -25.99 12.71 8.22
N LYS A 301 -25.99 11.78 9.18
CA LYS A 301 -25.68 12.08 10.59
C LYS A 301 -24.28 12.70 10.71
N LEU A 302 -23.27 12.06 10.12
CA LEU A 302 -21.89 12.55 10.13
C LEU A 302 -21.80 13.95 9.49
N ALA A 303 -22.44 14.17 8.35
CA ALA A 303 -22.49 15.48 7.69
C ALA A 303 -23.09 16.59 8.59
N ARG A 304 -24.14 16.29 9.36
CA ARG A 304 -24.75 17.24 10.30
C ARG A 304 -23.82 17.59 11.46
N GLU A 305 -23.12 16.59 12.01
CA GLU A 305 -22.13 16.79 13.08
C GLU A 305 -20.99 17.69 12.59
N ARG A 306 -20.45 17.43 11.39
CA ARG A 306 -19.41 18.28 10.78
C ARG A 306 -19.88 19.71 10.51
N LEU A 307 -21.12 19.88 10.06
CA LEU A 307 -21.68 21.21 9.83
C LEU A 307 -21.83 22.02 11.12
N TYR A 308 -22.18 21.35 12.22
CA TYR A 308 -22.25 21.97 13.55
C TYR A 308 -20.88 22.43 14.02
N ASP A 309 -19.84 21.61 13.86
CA ASP A 309 -18.45 21.97 14.17
C ASP A 309 -17.97 23.17 13.36
N LEU A 310 -18.28 23.20 12.06
CA LEU A 310 -17.89 24.30 11.17
C LEU A 310 -18.49 25.64 11.63
N ARG A 311 -19.74 25.65 12.11
CA ARG A 311 -20.42 26.86 12.59
C ARG A 311 -19.85 27.40 13.90
N LYS A 312 -19.32 26.52 14.76
CA LYS A 312 -18.67 26.94 16.02
C LYS A 312 -17.29 27.56 15.82
N ARG A 313 -16.64 27.28 14.68
CA ARG A 313 -15.29 27.76 14.33
C ARG A 313 -15.32 29.07 13.52
N VAL A 314 -16.46 29.76 13.49
CA VAL A 314 -16.65 31.08 12.90
C VAL A 314 -16.82 32.07 14.04
#